data_AF-A0A918ULB4-F1
#
_entry.id   AF-A0A918ULB4-F1
#
_cell.length_a   1.000
_cell.length_b   1.000
_cell.length_c   1.000
_cell.angle_alpha   90.00
_cell.angle_beta   90.00
_cell.angle_gamma   90.00
#
_symmetry.space_group_name_H-M   'P 1'
#
loop_
_entity.id
_entity.type
_entity.pdbx_description
1 polymer ?
#
loop_
_entity_poly.entity_id
_entity_poly.type
_entity_poly.pdbx_seq_one_letter_code
_entity_poly.pdbx_strand_id
1 'polypeptide(L)' 'MVTPAWMHTQISAEQYDSWSEEQCADIEIVDGMTAGSLSASKRHNRPARIRANALGTAAGPDWNADTDFDVRLVISS' A
#
# COMPACT_ATOMS: atom_id res chain seq x y z
N MET A 1 10.88 -12.87 11.89
CA MET A 1 9.49 -13.36 11.77
C MET A 1 9.45 -14.36 10.64
N VAL A 2 8.78 -15.49 10.83
CA VAL A 2 8.51 -16.46 9.76
C VAL A 2 7.33 -15.91 8.95
N THR A 3 7.47 -15.79 7.63
CA THR A 3 6.37 -15.43 6.75
C THR A 3 5.31 -16.52 6.80
N PRO A 4 4.05 -16.20 7.13
CA PRO A 4 2.95 -17.16 7.13
C PRO A 4 2.83 -17.91 5.80
N ALA A 5 2.48 -19.21 5.86
CA ALA A 5 2.40 -20.06 4.68
C ALA A 5 1.46 -19.52 3.58
N TRP A 6 0.43 -18.77 3.95
CA TRP A 6 -0.50 -18.14 3.01
C TRP A 6 0.14 -17.07 2.14
N MET A 7 1.22 -16.40 2.59
CA MET A 7 1.96 -15.40 1.80
C MET A 7 2.72 -16.02 0.60
N HIS A 8 2.75 -17.34 0.50
CA HIS A 8 3.33 -18.06 -0.65
C HIS A 8 2.28 -18.45 -1.70
N THR A 9 1.02 -18.07 -1.51
CA THR A 9 -0.07 -18.40 -2.44
C THR A 9 -0.46 -17.16 -3.25
N GLN A 10 -0.85 -17.38 -4.50
CA GLN A 10 -1.30 -16.31 -5.37
C GLN A 10 -2.63 -15.72 -4.87
N ILE A 11 -2.71 -14.40 -4.77
CA ILE A 11 -3.87 -13.66 -4.27
C ILE A 11 -4.52 -12.90 -5.43
N SER A 12 -5.83 -13.11 -5.60
CA SER A 12 -6.61 -12.37 -6.60
C SER A 12 -7.06 -11.01 -6.04
N ALA A 13 -7.45 -10.10 -6.94
CA ALA A 13 -7.97 -8.79 -6.54
C ALA A 13 -9.24 -8.92 -5.70
N GLU A 14 -10.15 -9.83 -6.08
CA GLU A 14 -11.42 -10.07 -5.37
C GLU A 14 -11.18 -10.66 -3.98
N GLN A 15 -10.14 -11.49 -3.83
CA GLN A 15 -9.75 -12.02 -2.53
C GLN A 15 -9.22 -10.91 -1.61
N TYR A 16 -8.39 -10.01 -2.13
CA TYR A 16 -7.92 -8.84 -1.39
C TYR A 16 -9.07 -7.91 -0.97
N ASP A 17 -10.09 -7.74 -1.81
CA ASP A 17 -11.28 -6.90 -1.51
C ASP A 17 -12.13 -7.44 -0.36
N SER A 18 -12.01 -8.74 -0.09
CA SER A 18 -12.74 -9.40 0.99
C SER A 18 -12.07 -9.26 2.36
N TRP A 19 -10.86 -8.71 2.43
CA TRP A 19 -10.07 -8.61 3.65
C TRP A 19 -10.46 -7.39 4.48
N SER A 20 -10.33 -7.51 5.81
CA SER A 20 -10.49 -6.36 6.69
C SER A 20 -9.30 -5.40 6.57
N GLU A 21 -9.50 -4.14 6.96
CA GLU A 21 -8.42 -3.14 7.00
C GLU A 21 -7.21 -3.61 7.82
N GLU A 22 -7.43 -4.33 8.93
CA GLU A 22 -6.32 -4.87 9.74
C GLU A 22 -5.56 -6.01 9.04
N GLN A 23 -6.21 -6.73 8.11
CA GLN A 23 -5.55 -7.75 7.30
C GLN A 23 -4.77 -7.13 6.14
N CYS A 24 -5.27 -6.01 5.60
CA CYS A 24 -4.59 -5.22 4.57
C CYS A 24 -3.44 -4.36 5.12
N ALA A 25 -3.44 -4.09 6.42
CA ALA A 25 -2.41 -3.29 7.05
C ALA A 25 -1.00 -3.86 6.78
N ASP A 26 -0.11 -2.99 6.31
CA ASP A 26 1.32 -3.26 6.10
C ASP A 26 1.66 -4.33 5.05
N ILE A 27 0.72 -4.70 4.16
CA ILE A 27 0.97 -5.65 3.08
C ILE A 27 0.74 -5.04 1.68
N GLU A 28 1.53 -5.46 0.71
CA GLU A 28 1.39 -5.09 -0.69
C GLU A 28 1.26 -6.36 -1.55
N ILE A 29 0.41 -6.34 -2.59
CA ILE A 29 0.28 -7.46 -3.54
C ILE A 29 0.99 -7.07 -4.85
N VAL A 30 2.08 -7.79 -5.17
CA VAL A 30 2.88 -7.57 -6.39
C VAL A 30 2.95 -8.89 -7.15
N ASP A 31 2.57 -8.88 -8.43
CA ASP A 31 2.46 -10.08 -9.29
C ASP A 31 1.60 -11.20 -8.67
N GLY A 32 0.57 -10.82 -7.91
CA GLY A 32 -0.30 -11.75 -7.18
C GLY A 32 0.35 -12.34 -5.93
N MET A 33 1.54 -11.91 -5.52
CA MET A 33 2.25 -12.39 -4.32
C MET A 33 2.29 -11.31 -3.24
N THR A 34 2.16 -11.71 -1.97
CA THR A 34 2.23 -10.77 -0.86
C THR A 34 3.67 -10.37 -0.56
N ALA A 35 3.99 -9.08 -0.74
CA ALA A 35 5.16 -8.45 -0.17
C ALA A 35 4.78 -7.86 1.20
N GLY A 36 5.24 -8.50 2.27
CA GLY A 36 5.08 -7.93 3.62
C GLY A 36 6.00 -6.73 3.78
N SER A 37 5.44 -5.56 4.09
CA SER A 37 6.23 -4.43 4.54
C SER A 37 6.39 -4.53 6.07
N LEU A 38 7.55 -4.13 6.58
CA LEU A 38 7.62 -3.83 8.00
C LEU A 38 6.77 -2.58 8.23
N SER A 39 5.82 -2.67 9.16
CA SER A 39 4.99 -1.53 9.54
C SER A 39 5.83 -0.27 9.65
N ALA A 40 5.45 0.74 8.89
CA ALA A 40 6.27 1.92 8.73
C ALA A 40 6.47 2.58 10.10
N SER A 41 7.72 2.63 10.56
CA SER A 41 8.01 3.22 11.89
C SER A 41 7.53 4.67 11.96
N LYS A 42 7.20 5.18 13.16
CA LYS A 42 6.86 6.62 13.35
C LYS A 42 7.91 7.57 12.76
N ARG A 43 9.19 7.15 12.74
CA ARG A 43 10.31 7.89 12.14
C ARG A 43 10.25 7.93 10.61
N HIS A 44 9.66 6.93 9.96
CA HIS A 44 9.40 6.89 8.52
C HIS A 44 8.14 7.70 8.15
N ASN A 45 7.08 7.62 8.95
CA ASN A 45 5.80 8.29 8.64
C ASN A 45 5.91 9.82 8.68
N ARG A 46 6.74 10.35 9.58
CA ARG A 46 6.97 11.81 9.67
C ARG A 46 7.56 12.42 8.38
N PRO A 47 8.69 11.96 7.83
CA PRO A 47 9.22 12.47 6.56
C PRO A 47 8.37 12.10 5.34
N ALA A 48 7.58 11.02 5.39
CA ALA A 48 6.63 10.70 4.32
C ALA A 48 5.52 11.76 4.25
N ARG A 49 4.91 12.10 5.39
CA ARG A 49 3.86 13.14 5.46
C ARG A 49 4.37 14.54 5.10
N ILE A 50 5.59 14.90 5.52
CA ILE A 50 6.20 16.18 5.12
C ILE A 50 6.34 16.27 3.59
N ARG A 51 6.76 15.17 2.94
CA ARG A 51 6.88 15.11 1.48
C ARG A 51 5.53 15.16 0.78
N ALA A 52 4.54 14.40 1.25
CA ALA A 52 3.18 14.42 0.70
C ALA A 52 2.59 15.84 0.72
N ASN A 53 2.66 16.54 1.85
CA ASN A 53 2.16 17.92 1.96
C ASN A 53 2.88 18.89 1.02
N ALA A 54 4.21 18.78 0.90
CA ALA A 54 5.00 19.64 0.01
C ALA A 54 4.66 19.38 -1.47
N LEU A 55 4.48 18.12 -1.85
CA LEU A 55 4.05 17.73 -3.20
C LEU A 55 2.64 18.22 -3.51
N GLY A 56 1.68 18.03 -2.59
CA GLY A 56 0.31 18.52 -2.77
C GLY A 56 0.25 20.04 -2.91
N THR A 57 1.08 20.76 -2.16
CA THR A 57 1.19 22.22 -2.30
C THR A 57 1.75 22.62 -3.68
N ALA A 58 2.71 21.85 -4.22
CA ALA A 58 3.37 22.16 -5.48
C ALA A 58 2.57 21.74 -6.72
N ALA A 59 1.74 20.70 -6.63
CA ALA A 59 1.08 20.08 -7.78
C ALA A 59 -0.21 20.79 -8.22
N GLY A 60 -0.73 21.72 -7.42
CA GLY A 60 -1.97 22.46 -7.73
C GLY A 60 -3.25 21.68 -7.40
N PRO A 61 -4.44 22.26 -7.65
CA PRO A 61 -5.71 21.75 -7.15
C PRO A 61 -6.16 20.42 -7.79
N ASP A 62 -5.64 20.08 -8.97
CA ASP A 62 -6.01 18.87 -9.70
C ASP A 62 -5.23 17.62 -9.25
N TRP A 63 -4.27 17.78 -8.33
CA TRP A 63 -3.37 16.73 -7.90
C TRP A 63 -3.40 16.55 -6.38
N ASN A 64 -3.63 15.32 -5.94
CA ASN A 64 -3.48 14.93 -4.54
C ASN A 64 -2.15 14.18 -4.33
N ALA A 65 -1.46 14.48 -3.24
CA ALA A 65 -0.29 13.73 -2.80
C ALA A 65 -0.51 13.27 -1.37
N ASP A 66 -0.62 11.96 -1.18
CA ASP A 66 -0.89 11.33 0.11
C ASP A 66 0.03 10.11 0.33
N THR A 67 -0.12 9.47 1.48
CA THR A 67 0.56 8.23 1.87
C THR A 67 -0.45 7.30 2.49
N ASP A 68 -0.15 6.00 2.58
CA ASP A 68 -0.99 5.04 3.30
C ASP A 68 -2.37 4.84 2.65
N PHE A 69 -2.38 4.61 1.34
CA PHE A 69 -3.57 4.33 0.55
C PHE A 69 -3.32 3.18 -0.42
N ASP A 70 -4.37 2.43 -0.72
CA ASP A 70 -4.29 1.30 -1.64
C ASP A 70 -4.42 1.76 -3.11
N VAL A 71 -3.59 1.20 -4.00
CA VAL A 71 -3.65 1.44 -5.44
C VAL A 71 -3.91 0.15 -6.18
N ARG A 72 -4.90 0.17 -7.09
CA ARG A 72 -5.18 -0.93 -8.01
C ARG A 72 -4.64 -0.61 -9.39
N LEU A 73 -3.72 -1.43 -9.85
CA LEU A 73 -3.23 -1.39 -11.22
C LEU A 73 -4.02 -2.39 -12.06
N VAL A 74 -4.78 -1.87 -13.02
CA VAL A 74 -5.46 -2.67 -14.04
C VAL A 74 -4.77 -2.43 -15.37
N ILE A 75 -4.23 -3.49 -15.97
CA ILE A 75 -3.72 -3.43 -17.34
C ILE A 75 -4.91 -3.69 -18.26
N SER A 76 -5.31 -2.68 -19.03
CA SER A 76 -6.27 -2.87 -20.12
C SER A 76 -5.56 -3.54 -21.29
N SER A 77 -6.00 -4.75 -21.67
CA SER A 77 -5.54 -5.49 -22.85
C SER A 77 -6.36 -5.17 -24.09
#